data_AF-A0A9W5V5X4-F1
#
_entry.id   AF-A0A9W5V5X4-F1
#
_cell.length_a   1.000
_cell.length_b   1.000
_cell.length_c   1.000
_cell.angle_alpha   90.00
_cell.angle_beta   90.00
_cell.angle_gamma   90.00
#
_symmetry.space_group_name_H-M   'P 1'
#
loop_
_entity.id
_entity.type
_entity.pdbx_description
1 polymer ?
#
loop_
_entity_poly.entity_id
_entity_poly.type
_entity_poly.pdbx_seq_one_letter_code
_entity_poly.pdbx_strand_id
1 'polypeptide(L)' 'MPLGIQIRQIKYLNNIIEQDHRFIKKRTRSMLGFKSFRTATSILAGIEAMHMIKKQVDLRNQSVQNQKEFIHQLFGLTA' A
#
# COMPACT_ATOMS: atom_id res chain seq x y z
N MET A 1 28.42 -8.80 -11.14
CA MET A 1 26.99 -9.10 -10.87
C MET A 1 26.90 -10.57 -10.44
N PRO A 2 26.07 -10.95 -9.47
CA PRO A 2 26.01 -12.33 -8.96
C PRO A 2 25.61 -13.31 -10.07
N LEU A 3 26.30 -14.44 -10.18
CA LEU A 3 25.90 -15.55 -11.05
C LEU A 3 24.53 -16.08 -10.58
N GLY A 4 23.52 -16.05 -11.45
CA GLY A 4 22.19 -16.62 -11.17
C GLY A 4 21.01 -15.65 -11.20
N ILE A 5 21.25 -14.34 -11.39
CA ILE A 5 20.16 -13.37 -11.54
C ILE A 5 19.77 -13.30 -13.02
N GLN A 6 18.65 -13.94 -13.38
CA GLN A 6 18.02 -13.75 -14.69
C GLN A 6 17.37 -12.36 -14.73
N ILE A 7 17.98 -11.44 -15.47
CA ILE A 7 17.37 -10.14 -15.76
C ILE A 7 16.31 -10.35 -16.83
N ARG A 8 15.03 -10.11 -16.49
CA ARG A 8 13.95 -10.12 -17.48
C ARG A 8 14.20 -8.98 -18.49
N GLN A 9 14.47 -9.35 -19.75
CA GLN A 9 14.62 -8.45 -20.90
C GLN A 9 13.33 -7.66 -21.21
N ILE A 10 12.20 -8.15 -20.72
CA ILE A 10 10.87 -7.61 -21.02
C ILE A 10 10.57 -6.42 -20.10
N LYS A 11 10.84 -5.20 -20.59
CA LYS A 11 10.64 -3.94 -19.87
C LYS A 11 9.22 -3.74 -19.31
N TYR A 12 8.18 -4.20 -20.01
CA TYR A 12 6.80 -3.99 -19.56
C TYR A 12 6.46 -4.78 -18.29
N LEU A 13 6.99 -6.01 -18.13
CA LEU A 13 6.76 -6.81 -16.93
C LEU A 13 7.44 -6.20 -15.71
N ASN A 14 8.63 -5.62 -15.91
CA ASN A 14 9.32 -4.91 -14.84
C ASN A 14 8.53 -3.66 -14.42
N ASN A 15 7.98 -2.91 -15.39
CA ASN A 15 7.15 -1.74 -15.08
C ASN A 15 5.91 -2.07 -14.24
N ILE A 16 5.23 -3.19 -14.51
CA ILE A 16 4.05 -3.62 -13.73
C ILE A 16 4.43 -3.90 -12.29
N ILE A 17 5.49 -4.68 -12.07
CA ILE A 17 5.98 -5.03 -10.73
C ILE A 17 6.46 -3.77 -10.00
N GLU A 18 7.20 -2.90 -10.67
CA GLU A 18 7.68 -1.65 -10.08
C GLU A 18 6.54 -0.70 -9.73
N GLN A 19 5.48 -0.66 -10.54
CA GLN A 19 4.30 0.15 -10.30
C GLN A 19 3.49 -0.38 -9.12
N ASP A 20 3.33 -1.69 -9.01
CA ASP A 20 2.64 -2.32 -7.89
C ASP A 20 3.32 -2.00 -6.56
N HIS A 21 4.66 -2.10 -6.51
CA HIS A 21 5.40 -1.83 -5.27
C HIS A 21 5.59 -0.33 -4.97
N ARG A 22 5.19 0.56 -5.89
CA ARG A 22 5.47 2.01 -5.81
C ARG A 22 4.82 2.65 -4.58
N PHE A 23 3.61 2.24 -4.21
CA PHE A 23 2.91 2.85 -3.07
C PHE A 23 3.59 2.51 -1.75
N ILE A 24 4.01 1.25 -1.58
CA ILE A 24 4.76 0.78 -0.40
C ILE A 24 6.07 1.57 -0.30
N LYS A 25 6.86 1.57 -1.38
CA LYS A 25 8.14 2.29 -1.42
C LYS A 25 7.99 3.79 -1.12
N LYS A 26 6.92 4.43 -1.62
CA LYS A 26 6.65 5.85 -1.33
C LYS A 26 6.41 6.09 0.16
N ARG A 27 5.70 5.19 0.85
CA ARG A 27 5.45 5.32 2.30
C ARG A 27 6.65 4.93 3.15
N THR A 28 7.40 3.91 2.76
CA THR A 28 8.58 3.47 3.50
C THR A 28 9.78 4.40 3.31
N ARG A 29 9.86 5.15 2.19
CA ARG A 29 10.96 6.09 1.92
C ARG A 29 11.14 7.17 2.99
N SER A 30 10.06 7.63 3.61
CA SER A 30 10.13 8.62 4.71
C SER A 30 10.36 7.98 6.08
N MET A 31 10.42 6.64 6.17
CA MET A 31 10.68 5.91 7.41
C MET A 31 12.19 5.68 7.58
N LEU A 32 12.68 5.68 8.83
CA LEU A 32 14.08 5.37 9.18
C LEU A 32 14.42 3.86 9.04
N GLY A 33 13.67 3.12 8.22
CA GLY A 33 13.76 1.67 8.09
C GLY A 33 13.02 0.90 9.19
N PHE A 34 12.98 -0.43 9.04
CA PHE A 34 12.35 -1.33 10.00
C PHE A 34 13.39 -1.93 10.94
N LYS A 35 13.13 -1.88 12.25
CA LYS A 35 14.06 -2.40 13.28
C LYS A 35 14.02 -3.94 13.43
N SER A 36 12.93 -4.59 13.01
CA SER A 36 12.77 -6.05 13.06
C SER A 36 11.85 -6.54 11.94
N PHE A 37 11.96 -7.81 11.57
CA PHE A 37 11.06 -8.44 10.59
C PHE A 37 9.61 -8.44 11.05
N ARG A 38 9.35 -8.76 12.33
CA ARG A 38 8.00 -8.74 12.90
C ARG A 38 7.36 -7.36 12.75
N THR A 39 8.11 -6.31 13.08
CA THR A 39 7.66 -4.92 12.92
C THR A 39 7.45 -4.56 11.45
N ALA A 40 8.35 -5.00 10.56
CA ALA A 40 8.21 -4.78 9.12
C ALA A 40 6.91 -5.42 8.59
N THR A 41 6.64 -6.67 8.93
CA THR A 41 5.42 -7.38 8.51
C THR A 41 4.16 -6.68 8.99
N SER A 42 4.10 -6.29 10.26
CA SER A 42 2.92 -5.58 10.80
C SER A 42 2.71 -4.21 10.15
N ILE A 43 3.78 -3.45 9.90
CA ILE A 43 3.66 -2.14 9.25
C ILE A 43 3.25 -2.29 7.78
N LEU A 44 3.86 -3.22 7.04
CA LEU A 44 3.50 -3.48 5.65
C LEU A 44 2.04 -3.90 5.51
N ALA A 45 1.56 -4.81 6.36
CA ALA A 45 0.15 -5.21 6.40
C ALA A 45 -0.79 -4.03 6.68
N GLY A 46 -0.42 -3.12 7.59
CA GLY A 46 -1.17 -1.89 7.85
C GLY A 46 -1.20 -0.92 6.66
N ILE A 47 -0.06 -0.77 5.96
CA ILE A 47 0.04 0.05 4.74
C ILE A 47 -0.86 -0.52 3.64
N GLU A 48 -0.88 -1.85 3.47
CA GLU A 48 -1.74 -2.54 2.50
C GLU A 48 -3.22 -2.38 2.83
N ALA A 49 -3.61 -2.61 4.09
CA ALA A 49 -4.99 -2.43 4.55
C ALA A 49 -5.50 -0.99 4.29
N MET A 50 -4.69 0.01 4.64
CA MET A 50 -5.01 1.41 4.37
C MET A 50 -5.07 1.74 2.88
N HIS A 51 -4.24 1.10 2.07
CA HIS A 51 -4.29 1.24 0.61
C HIS A 51 -5.59 0.68 0.03
N MET A 52 -6.04 -0.48 0.50
CA MET A 52 -7.31 -1.09 0.10
C MET A 52 -8.51 -0.22 0.50
N ILE A 53 -8.51 0.30 1.73
CA ILE A 53 -9.55 1.23 2.22
C ILE A 53 -9.61 2.47 1.33
N LYS A 54 -8.46 3.10 1.05
CA LYS A 54 -8.41 4.28 0.19
C LYS A 54 -8.98 4.02 -1.20
N LYS A 55 -8.69 2.86 -1.80
CA LYS A 55 -9.27 2.48 -3.11
C LYS A 55 -10.78 2.33 -3.05
N GLN A 56 -11.33 1.70 -2.01
CA GLN A 56 -12.79 1.55 -1.87
C GLN A 56 -13.49 2.90 -1.67
N VAL A 57 -12.87 3.82 -0.94
CA VAL A 57 -13.40 5.16 -0.71
C VAL A 57 -13.39 5.98 -2.01
N ASP A 58 -12.32 5.93 -2.80
CA ASP A 58 -12.21 6.65 -4.08
C ASP A 58 -13.28 6.17 -5.08
N LEU A 59 -13.65 4.89 -5.02
CA LEU A 59 -14.74 4.30 -5.82
C LEU A 59 -16.15 4.76 -5.39
N ARG A 60 -16.35 5.23 -4.15
CA ARG A 60 -17.68 5.59 -3.57
C ARG A 60 -18.02 7.09 -3.66
N ASN A 61 -17.41 7.82 -4.61
CA ASN A 61 -17.41 9.29 -4.73
C ASN A 61 -16.57 10.01 -3.67
N GLN A 62 -15.75 10.97 -4.13
CA GLN A 62 -14.77 11.74 -3.36
C GLN A 62 -15.37 12.76 -2.36
N SER A 63 -16.67 12.69 -2.08
CA SER A 63 -17.27 13.54 -1.05
C SER A 63 -16.65 13.19 0.31
N VAL A 64 -16.06 14.19 0.98
CA VAL A 64 -15.48 14.04 2.32
C VAL A 64 -16.49 13.44 3.31
N GLN A 65 -17.78 13.71 3.11
CA GLN A 65 -18.87 13.12 3.92
C GLN A 65 -18.99 11.62 3.72
N ASN A 66 -18.92 11.13 2.48
CA ASN A 66 -18.95 9.69 2.18
C ASN A 66 -17.73 8.98 2.77
N GLN A 67 -16.57 9.63 2.80
CA GLN A 67 -15.37 9.08 3.44
C GLN A 67 -15.56 8.98 4.95
N LYS A 68 -16.09 10.03 5.58
CA LYS A 68 -16.40 10.06 7.02
C LYS A 68 -17.37 8.92 7.36
N GLU A 69 -18.46 8.80 6.63
CA GLU A 69 -19.50 7.79 6.88
C GLU A 69 -19.00 6.36 6.66
N PHE A 70 -18.14 6.15 5.65
CA PHE A 70 -17.47 4.86 5.46
C PHE A 70 -16.56 4.49 6.64
N ILE A 71 -15.80 5.44 7.18
CA ILE A 71 -14.95 5.21 8.36
C ILE A 71 -15.83 4.86 9.58
N HIS A 72 -16.93 5.60 9.79
CA HIS A 72 -17.87 5.28 10.88
C HIS A 72 -18.45 3.87 10.74
N GLN A 73 -18.88 3.47 9.54
CA GLN A 73 -19.38 2.10 9.27
C GLN A 73 -18.29 1.04 9.47
N LEU A 74 -17.07 1.29 9.00
CA LEU A 74 -15.96 0.33 9.05
C LEU A 74 -15.52 0.02 10.49
N PHE A 75 -15.53 1.04 11.36
CA PHE A 75 -15.09 0.91 12.74
C PHE A 75 -16.24 0.82 13.75
N GLY A 76 -17.50 0.81 13.29
CA GLY A 76 -18.68 0.77 14.15
C GLY A 76 -18.81 1.98 15.08
N LEU A 77 -18.25 3.13 14.68
CA LEU A 77 -18.33 4.36 15.46
C LEU A 77 -19.70 4.98 15.22
N THR A 78 -20.54 5.08 16.26
CA THR A 78 -21.81 5.80 16.19
C THR A 78 -21.57 7.24 15.74
N ALA A 79 -22.17 7.63 14.62
CA ALA A 79 -22.08 8.97 14.03
C ALA A 79 -22.83 10.02 14.86
#